data_AF-A0A531JLW3-F1
#
_entry.id   AF-A0A531JLW3-F1
#
_cell.length_a   1.000
_cell.length_b   1.000
_cell.length_c   1.000
_cell.angle_alpha   90.00
_cell.angle_beta   90.00
_cell.angle_gamma   90.00
#
_symmetry.space_group_name_H-M   'P 1'
#
loop_
_entity.id
_entity.type
_entity.pdbx_description
1 polymer ?
#
loop_
_entity_poly.entity_id
_entity_poly.type
_entity_poly.pdbx_seq_one_letter_code
_entity_poly.pdbx_strand_id
1 'polypeptide(L)'
;HILSGGLFLTPRNLWNLSVQTSSVAIMATGMVLVIVMRNIDLSVGSVEGVIGMVMGVAQAEFLIRVMGFQLGNPWIWVIALAAGVALGLMIGALQGFIIAYLEVPAFIVTLGGLLI
;
A
#
# COMPACT_ATOMS: atom_id res chain seq x y z
N HIS A 1 8.89 -23.90 14.26
CA HIS A 1 8.84 -25.18 13.54
C HIS A 1 8.49 -26.34 14.45
N ILE A 2 9.18 -26.49 15.58
CA ILE A 2 8.88 -27.52 16.60
C ILE A 2 7.51 -27.27 17.26
N LEU A 3 7.27 -26.05 17.77
CA LEU A 3 5.98 -25.67 18.38
C LEU A 3 4.81 -25.54 17.38
N SER A 4 5.10 -25.46 16.09
CA SER A 4 4.11 -25.29 15.02
C SER A 4 3.76 -26.60 14.32
N GLY A 5 4.17 -27.77 14.86
CA GLY A 5 3.95 -29.08 14.22
C GLY A 5 4.51 -29.19 12.80
N GLY A 6 5.65 -28.55 12.51
CA GLY A 6 6.24 -28.55 11.15
C GLY A 6 5.73 -27.45 10.20
N LEU A 7 4.74 -26.64 10.56
CA LEU A 7 4.13 -25.68 9.61
C LEU A 7 4.99 -24.44 9.30
N PHE A 8 5.83 -24.00 10.24
CA PHE A 8 6.54 -22.71 10.13
C PHE A 8 7.56 -22.62 8.98
N LEU A 9 8.38 -23.65 8.75
CA LEU A 9 9.42 -23.64 7.70
C LEU A 9 8.94 -24.29 6.39
N THR A 10 7.63 -24.28 6.13
CA THR A 10 7.11 -24.79 4.84
C THR A 10 7.38 -23.77 3.72
N PRO A 11 7.63 -24.22 2.48
CA PRO A 11 7.86 -23.30 1.35
C PRO A 11 6.73 -22.28 1.16
N ARG A 12 5.47 -22.70 1.35
CA ARG A 12 4.31 -21.81 1.30
C ARG A 12 4.34 -20.76 2.40
N ASN A 13 4.65 -21.15 3.64
CA ASN A 13 4.69 -20.19 4.74
C ASN A 13 5.86 -19.21 4.59
N LEU A 14 7.04 -19.69 4.18
CA LEU A 14 8.19 -18.84 3.90
C LEU A 14 7.88 -17.86 2.76
N TRP A 15 7.25 -18.30 1.67
CA TRP A 15 6.80 -17.43 0.59
C TRP A 15 5.84 -16.33 1.11
N ASN A 16 4.82 -16.72 1.87
CA ASN A 16 3.85 -15.78 2.43
C ASN A 16 4.51 -14.76 3.36
N LEU A 17 5.44 -15.20 4.22
CA LEU A 17 6.23 -14.34 5.09
C LEU A 17 7.08 -13.37 4.26
N SER A 18 7.78 -13.85 3.24
CA SER A 18 8.59 -13.00 2.36
C SER A 18 7.75 -11.92 1.66
N VAL A 19 6.58 -12.28 1.13
CA VAL A 19 5.67 -11.32 0.47
C VAL A 19 5.15 -10.29 1.47
N GLN A 20 4.69 -10.69 2.65
CA GLN A 20 4.20 -9.76 3.68
C GLN A 20 5.31 -8.84 4.20
N THR A 21 6.50 -9.38 4.47
CA THR A 21 7.65 -8.59 4.91
C THR A 21 8.13 -7.63 3.83
N SER A 22 8.01 -7.98 2.54
CA SER A 22 8.42 -7.08 1.45
C SER A 22 7.65 -5.76 1.45
N SER A 23 6.33 -5.79 1.74
CA SER A 23 5.52 -4.58 1.82
C SER A 23 5.98 -3.65 2.95
N VAL A 24 6.18 -4.22 4.14
CA VAL A 24 6.68 -3.49 5.31
C VAL A 24 8.08 -2.92 5.07
N ALA A 25 8.96 -3.68 4.41
CA ALA A 25 10.30 -3.24 4.08
C ALA A 25 10.28 -2.04 3.11
N ILE A 26 9.43 -2.08 2.08
CA ILE A 26 9.28 -0.96 1.13
C ILE A 26 8.76 0.28 1.87
N MET A 27 7.71 0.16 2.68
CA MET A 27 7.19 1.28 3.47
C MET A 27 8.25 1.87 4.41
N ALA A 28 9.01 1.02 5.11
CA ALA A 28 10.05 1.45 6.03
C ALA A 28 11.10 2.31 5.32
N THR A 29 11.48 1.98 4.07
CA THR A 29 12.43 2.80 3.31
C THR A 29 11.91 4.20 3.00
N GLY A 30 10.61 4.34 2.68
CA GLY A 30 9.98 5.66 2.52
C GLY A 30 9.91 6.45 3.83
N MET A 31 9.54 5.78 4.92
CA MET A 31 9.42 6.38 6.26
C MET A 31 10.76 6.92 6.79
N VAL A 32 11.89 6.32 6.41
CA VAL A 32 13.21 6.85 6.76
C VAL A 32 13.39 8.30 6.27
N LEU A 33 12.94 8.62 5.06
CA LEU A 33 13.03 9.98 4.52
C LEU A 33 12.21 10.97 5.37
N VAL A 34 11.00 10.57 5.77
CA VAL A 34 10.12 11.39 6.63
C VAL A 34 10.77 11.68 7.98
N ILE A 35 11.35 10.64 8.61
CA ILE A 35 11.99 10.76 9.93
C ILE A 35 13.24 11.63 9.86
N VAL A 36 14.07 11.48 8.82
CA VAL A 36 15.27 12.32 8.62
C VAL A 36 14.91 13.79 8.47
N MET A 37 13.77 14.10 7.83
CA MET A 37 13.22 15.44 7.75
C MET A 37 12.58 15.95 9.06
N ARG A 38 12.71 15.20 10.17
CA ARG A 38 12.11 15.47 11.49
C ARG A 38 10.58 15.55 11.47
N ASN A 39 9.96 14.86 10.51
CA ASN A 39 8.51 14.71 10.42
C ASN A 39 8.07 13.35 10.97
N ILE A 40 6.77 13.24 11.29
CA ILE A 40 6.12 11.99 11.68
C ILE A 40 4.94 11.79 10.72
N ASP A 41 4.92 10.64 10.04
CA ASP A 41 3.80 10.22 9.19
C ASP A 41 3.06 9.06 9.85
N LEU A 42 1.77 9.28 10.10
CA LEU A 42 0.87 8.28 10.68
C LEU A 42 0.01 7.56 9.64
N SER A 43 -0.07 8.09 8.42
CA SER A 43 -1.00 7.65 7.39
C SER A 43 -0.46 6.55 6.48
N VAL A 44 0.86 6.27 6.50
CA VAL A 44 1.49 5.34 5.55
C VAL A 44 0.79 3.98 5.47
N GLY A 45 0.41 3.41 6.62
CA GLY A 45 -0.29 2.13 6.69
C GLY A 45 -1.76 2.20 6.24
N SER A 46 -2.47 3.29 6.58
CA SER A 46 -3.85 3.47 6.10
C SER A 46 -3.89 3.71 4.60
N VAL A 47 -2.91 4.43 4.05
CA VAL A 47 -2.76 4.67 2.61
C VAL A 47 -2.43 3.36 1.88
N GLU A 48 -1.51 2.54 2.40
CA GLU A 48 -1.25 1.18 1.88
C GLU A 48 -2.54 0.35 1.85
N GLY A 49 -3.31 0.34 2.95
CA GLY A 49 -4.56 -0.41 3.04
C GLY A 49 -5.60 0.03 2.01
N VAL A 50 -5.78 1.34 1.81
CA VAL A 50 -6.72 1.89 0.82
C VAL A 50 -6.28 1.56 -0.61
N ILE A 51 -5.00 1.73 -0.93
CA ILE A 51 -4.47 1.39 -2.25
C ILE A 51 -4.64 -0.12 -2.50
N GLY A 52 -4.31 -0.96 -1.52
CA GLY A 52 -4.50 -2.41 -1.59
C GLY A 52 -5.96 -2.81 -1.80
N MET A 53 -6.89 -2.17 -1.09
CA MET A 53 -8.33 -2.38 -1.29
C MET A 53 -8.77 -1.99 -2.69
N VAL A 54 -8.37 -0.81 -3.18
CA VAL A 54 -8.72 -0.33 -4.53
C VAL A 54 -8.17 -1.28 -5.59
N MET A 55 -6.93 -1.74 -5.45
CA MET A 55 -6.34 -2.72 -6.35
C MET A 55 -7.09 -4.06 -6.30
N GLY A 56 -7.42 -4.56 -5.10
CA GLY A 56 -8.16 -5.81 -4.92
C GLY A 56 -9.56 -5.75 -5.53
N VAL A 57 -10.31 -4.67 -5.29
CA VAL A 57 -11.65 -4.44 -5.88
C VAL A 57 -11.54 -4.25 -7.40
N ALA A 58 -10.51 -3.56 -7.88
CA ALA A 58 -10.27 -3.40 -9.31
C ALA A 58 -10.09 -4.76 -9.99
N GLN A 59 -9.30 -5.66 -9.40
CA GLN A 59 -9.01 -6.98 -9.95
C GLN A 59 -10.19 -7.96 -9.83
N ALA A 60 -10.86 -8.00 -8.67
CA ALA A 60 -11.86 -9.00 -8.37
C ALA A 60 -13.27 -8.65 -8.90
N GLU A 61 -13.60 -7.36 -8.94
CA GLU A 61 -14.97 -6.90 -9.18
C GLU A 61 -15.05 -5.97 -10.39
N PHE A 62 -14.33 -4.85 -10.38
CA PHE A 62 -14.51 -3.81 -11.39
C PHE A 62 -14.10 -4.28 -12.79
N LEU A 63 -12.87 -4.78 -12.96
CA LEU A 63 -12.37 -5.17 -14.29
C LEU A 63 -13.13 -6.38 -14.84
N ILE A 64 -13.53 -7.32 -13.99
CA ILE A 64 -14.21 -8.54 -14.41
C ILE A 64 -15.70 -8.28 -14.67
N ARG A 65 -16.42 -7.71 -13.69
CA ARG A 65 -17.89 -7.62 -13.73
C ARG A 65 -18.40 -6.37 -14.43
N VAL A 66 -17.68 -5.25 -14.33
CA VAL A 66 -18.11 -3.97 -14.91
C VAL A 66 -17.51 -3.78 -16.30
N MET A 67 -16.20 -4.00 -16.43
CA MET A 67 -15.49 -3.83 -17.71
C MET A 67 -15.51 -5.09 -18.60
N GLY A 68 -15.98 -6.23 -18.09
CA GLY A 68 -16.18 -7.46 -18.86
C GLY A 68 -14.90 -8.22 -19.20
N PHE A 69 -13.78 -7.99 -18.50
CA PHE A 69 -12.55 -8.75 -18.73
C PHE A 69 -12.73 -10.22 -18.34
N GLN A 70 -12.21 -11.13 -19.15
CA GLN A 70 -12.16 -12.55 -18.82
C GLN A 70 -11.21 -12.82 -17.64
N LEU A 71 -11.60 -13.77 -16.79
CA LEU A 71 -10.76 -14.22 -15.69
C LEU A 71 -9.42 -14.75 -16.23
N GLY A 72 -8.31 -14.26 -15.68
CA GLY A 72 -6.96 -14.60 -16.15
C GLY A 72 -6.44 -13.75 -17.30
N ASN A 73 -7.17 -12.70 -17.73
CA ASN A 73 -6.64 -11.76 -18.72
C ASN A 73 -5.36 -11.09 -18.19
N PRO A 74 -4.25 -11.13 -18.97
CA PRO A 74 -2.94 -10.62 -18.52
C PRO A 74 -2.94 -9.11 -18.23
N TRP A 75 -3.93 -8.35 -18.72
CA TRP A 75 -4.04 -6.91 -18.46
C TRP A 75 -4.59 -6.56 -17.08
N ILE A 76 -5.26 -7.49 -16.40
CA ILE A 76 -5.96 -7.20 -15.12
C ILE A 76 -4.97 -6.69 -14.06
N TRP A 77 -3.84 -7.38 -13.88
CA TRP A 77 -2.85 -6.98 -12.88
C TRP A 77 -2.12 -5.67 -13.27
N VAL A 78 -1.90 -5.45 -14.57
CA VAL A 78 -1.25 -4.23 -15.07
C VAL A 78 -2.12 -3.00 -14.80
N ILE A 79 -3.42 -3.09 -15.12
CA ILE A 79 -4.36 -1.98 -14.93
C ILE A 79 -4.55 -1.70 -13.43
N ALA A 80 -4.71 -2.75 -12.62
CA ALA A 80 -4.83 -2.58 -11.17
C ALA A 80 -3.57 -1.96 -10.55
N LEU A 81 -2.38 -2.40 -10.96
CA LEU A 81 -1.11 -1.80 -10.53
C LEU A 81 -1.02 -0.33 -10.94
N ALA A 82 -1.35 0.01 -12.19
CA ALA A 82 -1.33 1.38 -12.67
C ALA A 82 -2.30 2.27 -11.88
N ALA A 83 -3.52 1.78 -11.59
CA ALA A 83 -4.49 2.49 -10.77
C ALA A 83 -3.99 2.70 -9.33
N GLY A 84 -3.37 1.68 -8.73
CA GLY A 84 -2.80 1.77 -7.39
C GLY A 84 -1.65 2.77 -7.30
N VAL A 85 -0.72 2.74 -8.26
CA VAL A 85 0.39 3.70 -8.36
C VAL A 85 -0.13 5.12 -8.56
N ALA A 86 -1.10 5.32 -9.45
CA ALA A 86 -1.69 6.63 -9.69
C ALA A 86 -2.37 7.19 -8.42
N LEU A 87 -3.16 6.37 -7.73
CA LEU A 87 -3.83 6.77 -6.50
C LEU A 87 -2.83 7.09 -5.38
N GLY A 88 -1.82 6.24 -5.19
CA GLY A 88 -0.78 6.46 -4.19
C GLY A 88 0.03 7.74 -4.45
N LEU A 89 0.39 7.99 -5.71
CA LEU A 89 1.04 9.23 -6.12
C LEU A 89 0.15 10.45 -5.86
N MET A 90 -1.15 10.37 -6.17
CA MET A 90 -2.07 11.47 -5.91
C MET A 90 -2.20 11.81 -4.42
N ILE A 91 -2.40 10.80 -3.57
CA ILE A 91 -2.52 10.98 -2.13
C ILE A 91 -1.21 11.52 -1.55
N GLY A 92 -0.08 10.92 -1.91
CA GLY A 92 1.24 11.34 -1.45
C GLY A 92 1.61 12.75 -1.92
N ALA A 93 1.30 13.10 -3.18
CA ALA A 93 1.53 14.44 -3.71
C ALA A 93 0.66 15.49 -3.01
N LEU A 94 -0.61 15.17 -2.72
CA LEU A 94 -1.50 16.07 -1.99
C LEU A 94 -0.99 16.33 -0.56
N GLN A 95 -0.68 15.26 0.18
CA GLN A 95 -0.14 15.40 1.53
C GLN A 95 1.20 16.14 1.52
N GLY A 96 2.11 15.76 0.61
CA GLY A 96 3.42 16.39 0.45
C GLY A 96 3.32 17.86 0.05
N PHE A 97 2.35 18.23 -0.79
CA PHE A 97 2.11 19.62 -1.18
C PHE A 97 1.69 20.48 0.01
N ILE A 98 0.75 19.99 0.83
CA ILE A 98 0.29 20.70 2.03
C ILE A 98 1.46 20.89 3.01
N ILE A 99 2.30 19.88 3.19
CA ILE A 99 3.46 19.94 4.09
C ILE A 99 4.52 20.92 3.55
N ALA A 100 4.84 20.83 2.26
CA ALA A 100 5.96 21.56 1.68
C ALA A 100 5.65 23.03 1.36
N TYR A 101 4.41 23.35 0.95
CA TYR A 101 4.04 24.68 0.47
C TYR A 101 3.07 25.43 1.39
N LEU A 102 2.23 24.72 2.15
CA LEU A 102 1.33 25.34 3.13
C LEU A 102 1.90 25.33 4.54
N GLU A 103 3.11 24.78 4.72
CA GLU A 103 3.87 24.76 5.97
C GLU A 103 3.09 24.14 7.15
N VAL A 104 2.13 23.25 6.85
CA VAL A 104 1.36 22.55 7.87
C VAL A 104 2.20 21.39 8.40
N PRO A 105 2.30 21.21 9.73
CA PRO A 105 3.03 20.09 10.31
C PRO A 105 2.56 18.73 9.77
N ALA A 106 3.51 17.87 9.35
CA ALA A 106 3.21 16.57 8.72
C ALA A 106 2.32 15.66 9.56
N PHE A 107 2.48 15.69 10.88
CA PHE A 107 1.62 14.94 11.79
C PHE A 107 0.14 15.29 11.64
N ILE A 108 -0.20 16.57 11.46
CA ILE A 108 -1.59 17.03 11.31
C ILE A 108 -2.17 16.57 9.98
N VAL A 109 -1.39 16.73 8.90
CA VAL A 109 -1.81 16.35 7.54
C VAL A 109 -2.03 14.84 7.46
N THR A 110 -1.12 14.06 8.02
CA THR A 110 -1.20 12.58 7.97
C THR A 110 -2.26 12.04 8.93
N LEU A 111 -2.48 12.66 10.09
CA LEU A 111 -3.61 12.34 10.97
C LEU A 111 -4.96 12.65 10.31
N GLY A 112 -5.09 13.78 9.61
CA GLY A 112 -6.31 14.11 8.87
C GLY A 112 -6.59 13.17 7.69
N GLY A 113 -5.54 12.57 7.12
CA GLY A 113 -5.64 11.54 6.09
C GLY A 113 -5.77 10.11 6.63
N LEU A 114 -5.85 9.94 7.95
CA LEU A 114 -6.00 8.62 8.58
C LEU A 114 -7.42 8.11 8.34
N LEU A 115 -7.55 7.13 7.46
CA LEU A 115 -8.80 6.43 7.21
C LEU A 115 -8.87 5.23 8.16
N ILE A 116 -9.83 5.25 9.08
CA ILE A 116 -10.15 4.18 10.05
C ILE A 116 -11.27 3.32 9.50
#